data_AF-A0A956XIA2-F1
#
_entry.id   AF-A0A956XIA2-F1
#
_cell.length_a   1.000
_cell.length_b   1.000
_cell.length_c   1.000
_cell.angle_alpha   90.00
_cell.angle_beta   90.00
_cell.angle_gamma   90.00
#
_symmetry.space_group_name_H-M   'P 1'
#
loop_
_entity.id
_entity.type
_entity.pdbx_description
1 polymer ?
#
loop_
_entity_poly.entity_id
_entity_poly.type
_entity_poly.pdbx_seq_one_letter_code
_entity_poly.pdbx_strand_id
1 'polypeptide(L)'
;MSRFLEAWDQLLDSALDADYDEQQMALFQIGLIFERHNPALAGDQEIYDEELSRELQRLMLSKDRLTDAINMLLGWAANNRLPADACLYAVSRADSLIYLQPFLEFLRKQGTRLKDDAAYQAVQILDTCARNHADRIAQVAPADLSQLLEQWQDSEDDLLADKAAFVAKRLQNILGSA
;
A
#
# COMPACT_ATOMS: atom_id res chain seq x y z
N MET A 1 7.26 -27.31 -7.16
CA MET A 1 7.31 -25.84 -7.13
C MET A 1 8.70 -25.44 -6.61
N SER A 2 9.17 -24.20 -6.75
CA SER A 2 10.42 -23.80 -6.07
C SER A 2 10.14 -23.66 -4.58
N ARG A 3 11.06 -24.09 -3.69
CA ARG A 3 10.90 -23.93 -2.23
C ARG A 3 10.68 -22.47 -1.80
N PHE A 4 11.19 -21.52 -2.58
CA PHE A 4 10.97 -20.08 -2.33
C PHE A 4 9.53 -19.66 -2.63
N LEU A 5 8.93 -20.22 -3.69
CA LEU A 5 7.53 -19.95 -4.02
C LEU A 5 6.58 -20.66 -3.04
N GLU A 6 6.95 -21.84 -2.55
CA GLU A 6 6.20 -22.52 -1.48
C GLU A 6 6.20 -21.68 -0.19
N ALA A 7 7.35 -21.12 0.20
CA ALA A 7 7.43 -20.22 1.36
C ALA A 7 6.63 -18.92 1.15
N TRP A 8 6.60 -18.39 -0.07
CA TRP A 8 5.77 -17.25 -0.42
C TRP A 8 4.28 -17.56 -0.32
N ASP A 9 3.83 -18.69 -0.88
CA ASP A 9 2.42 -19.10 -0.82
C ASP A 9 1.99 -19.34 0.64
N GLN A 10 2.84 -19.97 1.46
CA GLN A 10 2.59 -20.12 2.90
C GLN A 10 2.45 -18.78 3.62
N LEU A 11 3.29 -17.79 3.30
CA LEU A 11 3.20 -16.46 3.89
C LEU A 11 1.86 -15.78 3.54
N LEU A 12 1.40 -15.94 2.30
CA LEU A 12 0.10 -15.42 1.87
C LEU A 12 -1.06 -16.12 2.59
N ASP A 13 -0.97 -17.43 2.80
CA ASP A 13 -1.96 -18.20 3.55
C ASP A 13 -1.98 -17.75 5.03
N SER A 14 -0.82 -17.56 5.65
CA SER A 14 -0.70 -17.01 7.01
C SER A 14 -1.31 -15.61 7.12
N ALA A 15 -1.10 -14.75 6.12
CA ALA A 15 -1.71 -13.43 6.11
C ALA A 15 -3.24 -13.49 6.08
N LEU A 16 -3.84 -14.53 5.48
CA LEU A 16 -5.29 -14.63 5.30
C LEU A 16 -6.00 -15.38 6.44
N ASP A 17 -5.44 -16.50 6.88
CA ASP A 17 -6.17 -17.52 7.66
C ASP A 17 -5.60 -17.73 9.07
N ALA A 18 -4.48 -17.09 9.42
CA ALA A 18 -3.89 -17.19 10.77
C ALA A 18 -4.65 -16.38 11.83
N ASP A 19 -4.20 -16.43 13.08
CA ASP A 19 -4.71 -15.53 14.12
C ASP A 19 -4.24 -14.08 13.91
N TYR A 20 -4.81 -13.14 14.65
CA TYR A 20 -4.59 -11.71 14.42
C TYR A 20 -3.11 -11.31 14.46
N ASP A 21 -2.33 -11.82 15.44
CA ASP A 21 -0.93 -11.44 15.58
C ASP A 21 -0.09 -12.03 14.44
N GLU A 22 -0.36 -13.28 14.07
CA GLU A 22 0.28 -13.94 12.92
C GLU A 22 -0.09 -13.27 11.60
N GLN A 23 -1.33 -12.81 11.42
CA GLN A 23 -1.76 -12.06 10.24
C GLN A 23 -1.02 -10.72 10.12
N GLN A 24 -0.92 -9.96 11.22
CA GLN A 24 -0.19 -8.69 11.23
C GLN A 24 1.28 -8.88 10.89
N MET A 25 1.91 -9.91 11.48
CA MET A 25 3.29 -10.25 11.18
C MET A 25 3.48 -10.66 9.70
N ALA A 26 2.58 -11.49 9.17
CA ALA A 26 2.65 -11.90 7.77
C ALA A 26 2.50 -10.70 6.81
N LEU A 27 1.57 -9.78 7.08
CA LEU A 27 1.40 -8.55 6.29
C LEU A 27 2.63 -7.64 6.36
N PHE A 28 3.25 -7.54 7.53
CA PHE A 28 4.50 -6.82 7.71
C PHE A 28 5.64 -7.44 6.89
N GLN A 29 5.82 -8.76 6.96
CA GLN A 29 6.82 -9.50 6.17
C GLN A 29 6.58 -9.37 4.65
N ILE A 30 5.32 -9.38 4.20
CA ILE A 30 4.97 -9.09 2.80
C ILE A 30 5.43 -7.68 2.41
N GLY A 31 5.24 -6.69 3.28
CA GLY A 31 5.75 -5.34 3.10
C GLY A 31 7.27 -5.29 2.92
N LEU A 32 8.03 -6.01 3.76
CA LEU A 32 9.50 -6.10 3.64
C LEU A 32 9.93 -6.72 2.31
N ILE A 33 9.21 -7.73 1.82
CA ILE A 33 9.49 -8.35 0.52
C ILE A 33 9.26 -7.34 -0.61
N PHE A 34 8.17 -6.56 -0.55
CA PHE A 34 7.91 -5.51 -1.54
C PHE A 34 8.94 -4.40 -1.51
N GLU A 35 9.36 -3.98 -0.32
CA GLU A 35 10.39 -2.96 -0.13
C GLU A 35 11.72 -3.32 -0.81
N ARG A 36 12.13 -4.59 -0.72
CA ARG A 36 13.35 -5.07 -1.40
C ARG A 36 13.31 -4.95 -2.92
N HIS A 37 12.12 -4.80 -3.51
CA HIS A 37 11.93 -4.58 -4.93
C HIS A 37 11.71 -3.08 -5.27
N ASN A 38 11.70 -2.20 -4.27
CA ASN A 38 11.44 -0.78 -4.43
C ASN A 38 12.74 0.03 -4.47
N PRO A 39 13.12 0.62 -5.62
CA PRO A 39 14.36 1.38 -5.74
C PRO A 39 14.35 2.71 -4.97
N ALA A 40 13.17 3.19 -4.52
CA ALA A 40 13.04 4.44 -3.78
C ALA A 40 13.25 4.29 -2.26
N LEU A 41 13.31 3.05 -1.76
CA LEU A 41 13.50 2.76 -0.34
C LEU A 41 14.87 2.15 -0.10
N ALA A 42 15.56 2.64 0.93
CA ALA A 42 16.76 2.00 1.45
C ALA A 42 16.32 1.05 2.56
N GLY A 43 16.34 -0.25 2.25
CA GLY A 43 16.00 -1.30 3.19
C GLY A 43 16.95 -1.41 4.38
N ASP A 44 16.45 -1.94 5.49
CA ASP A 44 17.26 -2.28 6.66
C ASP A 44 17.56 -3.78 6.69
N GLN A 45 18.84 -4.13 6.53
CA GLN A 45 19.28 -5.52 6.49
C GLN A 45 19.07 -6.24 7.82
N GLU A 46 19.17 -5.54 8.96
CA GLU A 46 18.95 -6.15 10.27
C GLU A 46 17.50 -6.63 10.41
N ILE A 47 16.55 -5.78 10.00
CA ILE A 47 15.12 -6.13 9.99
C ILE A 47 14.86 -7.32 9.07
N TYR A 48 15.49 -7.38 7.90
CA TYR A 48 15.32 -8.52 7.00
C TYR A 48 15.84 -9.83 7.58
N ASP A 49 16.96 -9.78 8.30
CA ASP A 49 17.58 -10.96 8.88
C ASP A 49 16.79 -11.49 10.09
N GLU A 50 16.17 -10.60 10.86
CA GLU A 50 15.34 -10.92 12.02
C GLU A 50 13.95 -11.43 11.64
N GLU A 51 13.32 -10.77 10.65
CA GLU A 51 11.88 -10.93 10.42
C GLU A 51 11.56 -11.89 9.27
N LEU A 52 12.49 -12.13 8.32
CA LEU A 52 12.25 -13.01 7.18
C LEU A 52 12.96 -14.35 7.36
N SER A 53 12.26 -15.44 7.03
CA SER A 53 12.90 -16.75 6.93
C SER A 53 13.94 -16.79 5.82
N ARG A 54 14.88 -17.75 5.89
CA ARG A 54 15.97 -17.89 4.92
C ARG A 54 15.48 -17.98 3.46
N GLU A 55 14.36 -18.66 3.24
CA GLU A 55 13.72 -18.79 1.95
C GLU A 55 13.16 -17.45 1.45
N LEU A 56 12.49 -16.69 2.33
CA LEU A 56 11.92 -15.37 2.01
C LEU A 56 13.01 -14.30 1.79
N GLN A 57 14.11 -14.35 2.54
CA GLN A 57 15.28 -13.49 2.31
C GLN A 57 15.86 -13.68 0.89
N ARG A 58 15.72 -14.87 0.29
CA ARG A 58 16.25 -15.18 -1.04
C ARG A 58 15.20 -15.13 -2.14
N LEU A 59 13.94 -14.90 -1.77
CA LEU A 59 12.85 -14.76 -2.71
C LEU A 59 13.07 -13.52 -3.58
N MET A 60 12.93 -13.71 -4.89
CA MET A 60 12.86 -12.63 -5.89
C MET A 60 11.58 -12.83 -6.68
N LEU A 61 10.70 -11.84 -6.65
CA LEU A 61 9.42 -11.87 -7.35
C LEU A 61 9.55 -11.18 -8.70
N SER A 62 8.96 -11.79 -9.73
CA SER A 62 8.74 -11.10 -11.01
C SER A 62 7.75 -9.93 -10.82
N LYS A 63 7.81 -8.93 -11.71
CA LYS A 63 6.86 -7.82 -11.72
C LYS A 63 5.39 -8.27 -11.74
N ASP A 64 5.06 -9.32 -12.49
CA ASP A 64 3.70 -9.84 -12.57
C ASP A 64 3.22 -10.35 -11.20
N ARG A 65 4.02 -11.19 -10.54
CA ARG A 65 3.74 -11.66 -9.17
C ARG A 65 3.64 -10.54 -8.13
N LEU A 66 4.47 -9.49 -8.22
CA LEU A 66 4.33 -8.32 -7.35
C LEU A 66 2.98 -7.64 -7.58
N THR A 67 2.61 -7.46 -8.85
CA THR A 67 1.32 -6.84 -9.24
C THR A 67 0.13 -7.67 -8.76
N ASP A 68 0.19 -8.99 -8.92
CA ASP A 68 -0.84 -9.92 -8.44
C ASP A 68 -1.00 -9.86 -6.92
N ALA A 69 0.11 -9.85 -6.18
CA ALA A 69 0.10 -9.75 -4.73
C ALA A 69 -0.46 -8.41 -4.24
N ILE A 70 -0.09 -7.30 -4.88
CA ILE A 70 -0.67 -5.97 -4.59
C ILE A 70 -2.18 -5.97 -4.81
N ASN A 71 -2.65 -6.49 -5.95
CA ASN A 71 -4.09 -6.57 -6.25
C ASN A 71 -4.83 -7.44 -5.23
N MET A 72 -4.21 -8.52 -4.78
CA MET A 72 -4.76 -9.39 -3.76
C MET A 72 -4.90 -8.68 -2.40
N LEU A 73 -3.87 -7.97 -1.94
CA LEU A 73 -3.92 -7.18 -0.70
C LEU A 73 -5.00 -6.09 -0.76
N LEU A 74 -5.08 -5.34 -1.87
CA LEU A 74 -6.14 -4.35 -2.09
C LEU A 74 -7.52 -5.01 -2.12
N GLY A 75 -7.62 -6.22 -2.68
CA GLY A 75 -8.83 -7.03 -2.67
C GLY A 75 -9.23 -7.50 -1.27
N TRP A 76 -8.27 -7.90 -0.43
CA TRP A 76 -8.52 -8.29 0.96
C TRP A 76 -8.99 -7.11 1.80
N ALA A 77 -8.34 -5.95 1.67
CA ALA A 77 -8.77 -4.70 2.27
C ALA A 77 -10.19 -4.31 1.85
N ALA A 78 -10.50 -4.37 0.55
CA ALA A 78 -11.80 -3.99 0.00
C ALA A 78 -12.95 -4.88 0.48
N ASN A 79 -12.66 -6.14 0.80
CA ASN A 79 -13.64 -7.14 1.24
C ASN A 79 -13.65 -7.35 2.75
N ASN A 80 -12.95 -6.52 3.53
CA ASN A 80 -12.77 -6.66 4.98
C ASN A 80 -12.31 -8.07 5.40
N ARG A 81 -11.54 -8.75 4.55
CA ARG A 81 -10.95 -10.04 4.90
C ARG A 81 -9.80 -9.88 5.88
N LEU A 82 -9.08 -8.77 5.76
CA LEU A 82 -8.00 -8.36 6.64
C LEU A 82 -8.12 -6.88 6.98
N PRO A 83 -7.47 -6.41 8.06
CA PRO A 83 -7.40 -4.99 8.39
C PRO A 83 -6.84 -4.18 7.21
N ALA A 84 -7.64 -3.22 6.73
CA ALA A 84 -7.33 -2.48 5.52
C ALA A 84 -6.07 -1.62 5.68
N ASP A 85 -5.85 -1.06 6.86
CA ASP A 85 -4.65 -0.31 7.26
C ASP A 85 -3.38 -1.15 7.10
N ALA A 86 -3.36 -2.39 7.60
CA ALA A 86 -2.22 -3.29 7.48
C ALA A 86 -1.95 -3.71 6.02
N CYS A 87 -3.01 -4.00 5.25
CA CYS A 87 -2.87 -4.26 3.81
C CYS A 87 -2.31 -3.04 3.05
N LEU A 88 -2.81 -1.83 3.35
CA LEU A 88 -2.35 -0.59 2.72
C LEU A 88 -0.91 -0.26 3.13
N TYR A 89 -0.54 -0.50 4.38
CA TYR A 89 0.85 -0.40 4.83
C TYR A 89 1.76 -1.29 3.97
N ALA A 90 1.42 -2.58 3.83
CA ALA A 90 2.23 -3.51 3.03
C ALA A 90 2.34 -3.04 1.56
N VAL A 91 1.22 -2.63 0.95
CA VAL A 91 1.20 -2.06 -0.42
C VAL A 91 2.09 -0.84 -0.53
N SER A 92 2.12 0.05 0.47
CA SER A 92 2.92 1.27 0.46
C SER A 92 4.43 1.04 0.38
N ARG A 93 4.89 -0.17 0.71
CA ARG A 93 6.32 -0.54 0.62
C ARG A 93 6.77 -0.89 -0.80
N ALA A 94 5.84 -1.26 -1.70
CA ALA A 94 6.17 -1.58 -3.09
C ALA A 94 6.60 -0.33 -3.90
N ASP A 95 7.13 -0.54 -5.10
CA ASP A 95 7.35 0.56 -6.04
C ASP A 95 6.02 1.19 -6.44
N SER A 96 5.89 2.51 -6.22
CA SER A 96 4.69 3.29 -6.56
C SER A 96 4.29 3.22 -8.03
N LEU A 97 5.21 2.94 -8.96
CA LEU A 97 4.85 2.72 -10.37
C LEU A 97 4.03 1.45 -10.59
N ILE A 98 4.17 0.46 -9.71
CA ILE A 98 3.46 -0.82 -9.82
C ILE A 98 2.05 -0.68 -9.25
N TYR A 99 1.90 -0.08 -8.07
CA TYR A 99 0.62 -0.06 -7.38
C TYR A 99 -0.25 1.17 -7.66
N LEU A 100 0.27 2.26 -8.25
CA LEU A 100 -0.48 3.53 -8.36
C LEU A 100 -1.86 3.35 -8.99
N GLN A 101 -1.93 2.72 -10.17
CA GLN A 101 -3.19 2.53 -10.87
C GLN A 101 -4.17 1.63 -10.11
N PRO A 102 -3.82 0.41 -9.68
CA PRO A 102 -4.75 -0.42 -8.91
C PRO A 102 -5.14 0.22 -7.57
N PHE A 103 -4.25 0.99 -6.93
CA PHE A 103 -4.56 1.73 -5.71
C PHE A 103 -5.59 2.84 -5.94
N LEU A 104 -5.47 3.64 -7.02
CA LEU A 104 -6.47 4.65 -7.35
C LEU A 104 -7.84 4.03 -7.68
N GLU A 105 -7.85 2.88 -8.35
CA GLU A 105 -9.08 2.13 -8.60
C GLU A 105 -9.72 1.59 -7.31
N PHE A 106 -8.89 1.17 -6.34
CA PHE A 106 -9.33 0.80 -5.00
C PHE A 106 -9.95 2.00 -4.27
N LEU A 107 -9.30 3.17 -4.27
CA LEU A 107 -9.82 4.38 -3.63
C LEU A 107 -11.15 4.83 -4.21
N ARG A 108 -11.30 4.80 -5.54
CA ARG A 108 -12.57 5.15 -6.18
C ARG A 108 -13.74 4.26 -5.71
N LYS A 109 -13.47 3.01 -5.36
CA LYS A 109 -14.50 2.04 -4.94
C LYS A 109 -14.75 2.03 -3.44
N GLN A 110 -13.70 2.23 -2.63
CA GLN A 110 -13.74 1.99 -1.18
C GLN A 110 -13.33 3.19 -0.33
N GLY A 111 -12.80 4.26 -0.92
CA GLY A 111 -12.18 5.37 -0.18
C GLY A 111 -13.08 5.96 0.91
N THR A 112 -14.34 6.22 0.60
CA THR A 112 -15.33 6.78 1.56
C THR A 112 -15.77 5.80 2.65
N ARG A 113 -15.39 4.52 2.54
CA ARG A 113 -15.72 3.45 3.49
C ARG A 113 -14.53 3.03 4.35
N LEU A 114 -13.35 3.59 4.09
CA LEU A 114 -12.18 3.32 4.91
C LEU A 114 -12.38 3.94 6.30
N LYS A 115 -11.99 3.19 7.33
CA LYS A 115 -11.81 3.74 8.68
C LYS A 115 -10.61 4.68 8.71
N ASP A 116 -10.53 5.52 9.73
CA ASP A 116 -9.53 6.59 9.82
C ASP A 116 -8.08 6.10 9.69
N ASP A 117 -7.70 5.01 10.37
CA ASP A 117 -6.34 4.42 10.23
C ASP A 117 -6.02 4.01 8.78
N ALA A 118 -6.98 3.39 8.09
CA ALA A 118 -6.81 2.96 6.71
C ALA A 118 -6.84 4.13 5.73
N ALA A 119 -7.69 5.14 5.99
CA ALA A 119 -7.71 6.39 5.26
C ALA A 119 -6.38 7.14 5.40
N TYR A 120 -5.81 7.17 6.61
CA TYR A 120 -4.50 7.76 6.87
C TYR A 120 -3.41 7.07 6.05
N GLN A 121 -3.37 5.73 6.06
CA GLN A 121 -2.44 4.97 5.22
C GLN A 121 -2.65 5.27 3.73
N ALA A 122 -3.90 5.37 3.26
CA ALA A 122 -4.20 5.75 1.89
C ALA A 122 -3.66 7.15 1.54
N VAL A 123 -3.80 8.13 2.43
CA VAL A 123 -3.26 9.48 2.22
C VAL A 123 -1.73 9.46 2.18
N GLN A 124 -1.06 8.64 3.00
CA GLN A 124 0.40 8.46 2.94
C GLN A 124 0.85 7.89 1.60
N ILE A 125 0.12 6.90 1.07
CA ILE A 125 0.37 6.33 -0.26
C ILE A 125 0.24 7.41 -1.34
N LEU A 126 -0.83 8.23 -1.29
CA LEU A 126 -1.03 9.35 -2.23
C LEU A 126 0.13 10.36 -2.17
N ASP A 127 0.60 10.72 -0.97
CA ASP A 127 1.74 11.63 -0.80
C ASP A 127 3.03 11.05 -1.38
N THR A 128 3.28 9.76 -1.17
CA THR A 128 4.45 9.06 -1.74
C THR A 128 4.39 9.05 -3.26
N CYS A 129 3.25 8.68 -3.85
CA CYS A 129 3.09 8.72 -5.29
C CYS A 129 3.24 10.16 -5.85
N ALA A 130 2.72 11.17 -5.14
CA ALA A 130 2.82 12.57 -5.58
C ALA A 130 4.25 13.11 -5.53
N ARG A 131 5.07 12.62 -4.59
CA ARG A 131 6.50 12.95 -4.49
C ARG A 131 7.33 12.25 -5.56
N ASN A 132 7.07 10.97 -5.79
CA ASN A 132 7.93 10.14 -6.63
C ASN A 132 7.52 10.18 -8.11
N HIS A 133 6.23 10.34 -8.42
CA HIS A 133 5.68 10.24 -9.77
C HIS A 133 4.55 11.25 -10.02
N ALA A 134 4.82 12.54 -9.74
CA ALA A 134 3.88 13.63 -9.96
C ALA A 134 3.25 13.61 -11.36
N ASP A 135 4.06 13.48 -12.41
CA ASP A 135 3.61 13.44 -13.81
C ASP A 135 2.64 12.27 -14.07
N ARG A 136 2.89 11.12 -13.44
CA ARG A 136 2.04 9.95 -13.64
C ARG A 136 0.71 10.15 -12.94
N ILE A 137 0.71 10.65 -11.70
CA ILE A 137 -0.52 11.02 -10.99
C ILE A 137 -1.33 12.01 -11.80
N ALA A 138 -0.70 13.04 -12.38
CA ALA A 138 -1.40 14.04 -13.18
C ALA A 138 -2.19 13.41 -14.35
N GLN A 139 -1.69 12.31 -14.90
CA GLN A 139 -2.32 11.61 -16.03
C GLN A 139 -3.44 10.64 -15.62
N VAL A 140 -3.36 10.04 -14.43
CA VAL A 140 -4.25 8.92 -14.05
C VAL A 140 -5.12 9.18 -12.82
N ALA A 141 -4.93 10.29 -12.11
CA ALA A 141 -5.73 10.65 -10.95
C ALA A 141 -7.20 10.77 -11.35
N PRO A 142 -8.13 10.12 -10.62
CA PRO A 142 -9.54 10.22 -10.93
C PRO A 142 -10.09 11.57 -10.46
N ALA A 143 -11.11 12.08 -11.16
CA ALA A 143 -11.66 13.42 -10.92
C ALA A 143 -12.28 13.59 -9.52
N ASP A 144 -12.72 12.48 -8.90
CA ASP A 144 -13.31 12.44 -7.57
C ASP A 144 -12.29 12.33 -6.43
N LEU A 145 -10.98 12.23 -6.73
CA LEU A 145 -9.93 12.15 -5.71
C LEU A 145 -9.89 13.40 -4.81
N SER A 146 -10.09 14.59 -5.38
CA SER A 146 -10.14 15.84 -4.60
C SER A 146 -11.30 15.83 -3.61
N GLN A 147 -12.48 15.36 -4.02
CA GLN A 147 -13.64 15.27 -3.14
C GLN A 147 -13.41 14.27 -2.00
N LEU A 148 -12.76 13.13 -2.27
CA LEU A 148 -12.41 12.16 -1.23
C LEU A 148 -11.46 12.78 -0.18
N LEU A 149 -10.46 13.54 -0.63
CA LEU A 149 -9.51 14.22 0.27
C LEU A 149 -10.17 15.36 1.06
N GLU A 150 -11.15 16.06 0.50
CA GLU A 150 -11.97 17.03 1.25
C GLU A 150 -12.75 16.33 2.36
N GLN A 151 -13.36 15.17 2.10
CA GLN A 151 -14.05 14.41 3.13
C GLN A 151 -13.13 13.96 4.27
N TRP A 152 -11.92 13.51 3.95
CA TRP A 152 -10.94 13.12 4.98
C TRP A 152 -10.35 14.32 5.74
N GLN A 153 -10.36 15.52 5.17
CA GLN A 153 -10.00 16.75 5.87
C GLN A 153 -10.99 17.12 6.97
N ASP A 154 -12.26 16.73 6.81
CA ASP A 154 -13.32 16.96 7.79
C ASP A 154 -13.40 15.84 8.85
N SER A 155 -12.41 14.93 8.92
CA SER A 155 -12.37 13.86 9.93
C SER A 155 -12.19 14.42 11.35
N GLU A 156 -12.72 13.70 12.34
CA GLU A 156 -12.45 13.98 13.77
C GLU A 156 -11.04 13.55 14.19
N ASP A 157 -10.37 12.71 13.40
CA ASP A 157 -8.97 12.38 13.58
C ASP A 157 -8.07 13.50 13.01
N ASP A 158 -7.47 14.28 13.92
CA ASP A 158 -6.59 15.40 13.58
C ASP A 158 -5.41 14.99 12.66
N LEU A 159 -4.84 13.79 12.85
CA LEU A 159 -3.71 13.32 12.05
C LEU A 159 -4.14 13.02 10.61
N LEU A 160 -5.30 12.42 10.42
CA LEU A 160 -5.90 12.22 9.10
C LEU A 160 -6.26 13.55 8.46
N ALA A 161 -6.97 14.41 9.17
CA ALA A 161 -7.44 15.70 8.68
C ALA A 161 -6.29 16.57 8.16
N ASP A 162 -5.25 16.77 8.98
CA ASP A 162 -4.07 17.56 8.63
C ASP A 162 -3.31 16.96 7.44
N LYS A 163 -3.13 15.63 7.44
CA LYS A 163 -2.41 14.96 6.36
C LYS A 163 -3.19 15.03 5.05
N ALA A 164 -4.51 14.86 5.08
CA ALA A 164 -5.38 14.97 3.92
C ALA A 164 -5.34 16.39 3.34
N ALA A 165 -5.38 17.43 4.18
CA ALA A 165 -5.26 18.84 3.74
C ALA A 165 -3.92 19.11 3.04
N PHE A 166 -2.83 18.63 3.64
CA PHE A 166 -1.50 18.77 3.08
C PHE A 166 -1.38 18.11 1.70
N VAL A 167 -1.87 16.87 1.56
CA VAL A 167 -1.80 16.11 0.31
C VAL A 167 -2.74 16.68 -0.75
N ALA A 168 -3.94 17.14 -0.37
CA ALA A 168 -4.88 17.80 -1.28
C ALA A 168 -4.24 19.02 -1.94
N LYS A 169 -3.59 19.88 -1.16
CA LYS A 169 -2.88 21.05 -1.68
C LYS A 169 -1.73 20.65 -2.63
N ARG A 170 -0.97 19.61 -2.29
CA ARG A 170 0.09 19.09 -3.16
C ARG A 170 -0.48 18.60 -4.49
N LEU A 171 -1.54 17.80 -4.46
CA LEU A 171 -2.18 17.25 -5.66
C LEU A 171 -2.83 18.35 -6.51
N GLN A 172 -3.43 19.37 -5.89
CA GLN A 172 -3.97 20.52 -6.62
C GLN A 172 -2.88 21.25 -7.41
N ASN A 173 -1.69 21.43 -6.83
CA ASN A 173 -0.56 22.04 -7.54
C ASN A 173 -0.10 21.18 -8.72
N ILE A 174 -0.08 19.86 -8.57
CA ILE A 174 0.28 18.92 -9.64
C ILE A 174 -0.77 18.94 -10.77
N LEU A 175 -2.06 18.83 -10.41
CA LEU A 175 -3.17 18.72 -11.37
C LEU A 175 -3.53 20.04 -12.04
N GLY A 176 -3.35 21.17 -11.34
CA GLY A 176 -3.58 22.50 -11.90
C GLY A 176 -2.42 23.01 -12.78
N SER A 177 -1.27 22.33 -12.77
CA SER A 177 -0.09 22.65 -13.59
C SER A 177 0.05 21.75 -14.82
N ALA A 178 -0.83 20.75 -14.98
CA ALA A 178 -0.89 19.82 -16.11
C ALA A 178 -1.85 20.32 -17.19
#